data_AF-A0A9E1DYN5-F1
#
_entry.id   AF-A0A9E1DYN5-F1
#
_cell.length_a   1.000
_cell.length_b   1.000
_cell.length_c   1.000
_cell.angle_alpha   90.00
_cell.angle_beta   90.00
_cell.angle_gamma   90.00
#
_symmetry.space_group_name_H-M   'P 1'
#
loop_
_entity.id
_entity.type
_entity.pdbx_description
1 polymer ?
#
loop_
_entity_poly.entity_id
_entity_poly.type
_entity_poly.pdbx_seq_one_letter_code
_entity_poly.pdbx_strand_id
1 'polypeptide(L)'
;MIKRKLKLVSPLNSAGAEASGKAGIFSSIVTHDEEKDVYATVEKFRQEVFPRLTGENFREKVVTEPVPLSAVINLHNADEIRRRETSIGEMRDKIQSGGHVLMPDGLPNVKIAKTMRDELVCFDGHHSLLAYMLAGKRYLQEVPHLMVTGESGDGLRDEEFHVFFGEHEKKLRGSGWRNYTISWTNPPDRQLEERKQEDMGELFSALGKG
;
A
#
# COMPACT_ATOMS: atom_id res chain seq x y z
N MET A 1 4.51 -22.90 -10.17
CA MET A 1 4.13 -21.63 -10.82
C MET A 1 3.15 -20.90 -9.93
N ILE A 2 3.56 -19.77 -9.37
CA ILE A 2 2.71 -18.89 -8.54
C ILE A 2 2.10 -17.84 -9.45
N LYS A 3 0.80 -17.60 -9.32
CA LYS A 3 0.11 -16.55 -10.05
C LYS A 3 -0.49 -15.58 -9.06
N ARG A 4 -0.20 -14.29 -9.23
CA ARG A 4 -0.77 -13.22 -8.42
C ARG A 4 -1.55 -12.27 -9.29
N LYS A 5 -2.64 -11.76 -8.74
CA LYS A 5 -3.42 -10.70 -9.39
C LYS A 5 -2.99 -9.38 -8.80
N LEU A 6 -2.60 -8.46 -9.68
CA LEU A 6 -2.24 -7.11 -9.32
C LEU A 6 -3.30 -6.16 -9.90
N LYS A 7 -3.85 -5.31 -9.03
CA LYS A 7 -4.82 -4.28 -9.39
C LYS A 7 -4.15 -2.92 -9.24
N LEU A 8 -4.08 -2.17 -10.33
CA LEU A 8 -3.67 -0.78 -10.31
C LEU A 8 -4.94 0.06 -10.24
N VAL A 9 -5.07 0.80 -9.16
CA VAL A 9 -6.19 1.72 -8.94
C VAL A 9 -5.69 3.13 -9.14
N SER A 10 -6.35 3.85 -10.05
CA SER A 10 -6.16 5.28 -10.24
C SER A 10 -7.47 5.98 -9.89
N PRO A 11 -7.46 6.98 -9.00
CA PRO A 11 -8.60 7.89 -8.89
C PRO A 11 -8.80 8.57 -10.26
N LEU A 12 -10.05 8.80 -10.63
CA LEU A 12 -10.37 9.51 -11.87
C LEU A 12 -10.28 11.01 -11.59
N ASN A 13 -9.45 11.74 -12.33
CA ASN A 13 -9.34 13.20 -12.27
C ASN A 13 -10.56 13.88 -12.89
N SER A 14 -11.73 13.70 -12.29
CA SER A 14 -12.86 14.59 -12.54
C SER A 14 -13.16 15.33 -11.25
N ALA A 15 -13.41 16.64 -11.35
CA ALA A 15 -13.82 17.47 -10.22
C ALA A 15 -15.13 17.00 -9.53
N GLY A 16 -15.74 15.90 -10.00
CA GLY A 16 -16.86 15.19 -9.37
C GLY A 16 -16.56 13.72 -8.97
N ALA A 17 -15.32 13.23 -9.11
CA ALA A 17 -14.96 11.86 -8.72
C ALA A 17 -15.00 11.64 -7.20
N GLU A 18 -14.61 12.67 -6.43
CA GLU A 18 -14.67 12.64 -4.95
C GLU A 18 -16.11 12.45 -4.43
N ALA A 19 -17.13 12.82 -5.22
CA ALA A 19 -18.54 12.64 -4.87
C ALA A 19 -19.19 11.40 -5.53
N SER A 20 -18.59 10.82 -6.59
CA SER A 20 -19.25 9.77 -7.39
C SER A 20 -18.88 8.34 -7.01
N GLY A 21 -17.91 8.15 -6.11
CA GLY A 21 -17.48 6.81 -5.67
C GLY A 21 -16.93 5.96 -6.82
N LYS A 22 -16.34 6.57 -7.86
CA LYS A 22 -15.82 5.87 -9.04
C LYS A 22 -14.30 5.90 -9.07
N ALA A 23 -13.69 4.79 -9.48
CA ALA A 23 -12.25 4.68 -9.69
C ALA A 23 -11.94 3.98 -11.02
N GLY A 24 -10.84 4.37 -11.65
CA GLY A 24 -10.26 3.66 -12.78
C GLY A 24 -9.47 2.47 -12.25
N ILE A 25 -9.83 1.26 -12.67
CA ILE A 25 -9.16 0.03 -12.22
C ILE A 25 -8.61 -0.72 -13.42
N PHE A 26 -7.30 -0.94 -13.40
CA PHE A 26 -6.62 -1.91 -14.23
C PHE A 26 -6.33 -3.18 -13.41
N SER A 27 -6.37 -4.35 -14.04
CA SER A 27 -6.04 -5.62 -13.39
C SER A 27 -5.23 -6.48 -14.34
N SER A 28 -4.15 -7.07 -13.84
CA SER A 28 -3.32 -8.01 -14.58
C SER A 28 -3.01 -9.22 -13.70
N ILE A 29 -2.75 -10.36 -14.35
CA ILE A 29 -2.18 -11.54 -13.69
C ILE A 29 -0.68 -11.55 -13.98
N VAL A 30 0.11 -11.60 -12.92
CA VAL A 30 1.56 -11.73 -12.98
C VAL A 30 1.92 -13.15 -12.56
N THR A 31 2.60 -13.86 -13.44
CA THR A 31 2.99 -15.26 -13.25
C THR A 31 4.48 -15.38 -12.90
N HIS A 32 4.80 -16.22 -11.92
CA HIS A 32 6.17 -16.52 -11.49
C HIS A 32 6.44 -18.03 -11.55
N ASP A 33 7.63 -18.40 -12.00
CA ASP A 33 8.05 -19.80 -12.09
C ASP A 33 8.55 -20.35 -10.74
N GLU A 34 8.96 -19.47 -9.81
CA GLU A 34 9.52 -19.80 -8.48
C GLU A 34 8.76 -19.13 -7.32
N GLU A 35 9.08 -19.49 -6.07
CA GLU A 35 8.60 -18.86 -4.82
C GLU A 35 9.11 -17.41 -4.69
N LYS A 36 8.57 -16.53 -5.53
CA LYS A 36 8.82 -15.08 -5.46
C LYS A 36 7.81 -14.43 -4.54
N ASP A 37 8.26 -13.48 -3.73
CA ASP A 37 7.41 -12.71 -2.81
C ASP A 37 6.60 -11.61 -3.52
N VAL A 38 5.87 -10.82 -2.74
CA VAL A 38 5.02 -9.73 -3.24
C VAL A 38 5.82 -8.56 -3.84
N TYR A 39 7.04 -8.27 -3.37
CA TYR A 39 7.88 -7.23 -3.96
C TYR A 39 8.33 -7.63 -5.36
N ALA A 40 8.73 -8.88 -5.54
CA ALA A 40 9.06 -9.43 -6.85
C ALA A 40 7.87 -9.41 -7.82
N THR A 41 6.64 -9.58 -7.33
CA THR A 41 5.42 -9.40 -8.14
C THR A 41 5.25 -7.94 -8.59
N VAL A 42 5.42 -6.98 -7.69
CA VAL A 42 5.34 -5.54 -8.03
C VAL A 42 6.43 -5.17 -9.04
N GLU A 43 7.66 -5.63 -8.84
CA GLU A 43 8.78 -5.29 -9.74
C GLU A 43 8.58 -5.91 -11.13
N LYS A 44 8.13 -7.17 -11.22
CA LYS A 44 7.81 -7.78 -12.52
C LYS A 44 6.70 -7.01 -13.25
N PHE A 45 5.65 -6.62 -12.53
CA PHE A 45 4.59 -5.78 -13.09
C PHE A 45 5.13 -4.44 -13.63
N ARG A 46 5.95 -3.78 -12.81
CA ARG A 46 6.57 -2.49 -13.12
C ARG A 46 7.45 -2.55 -14.37
N GLN A 47 8.18 -3.65 -14.59
CA GLN A 47 9.07 -3.81 -15.73
C GLN A 47 8.36 -4.28 -17.00
N GLU A 48 7.41 -5.22 -16.89
CA GLU A 48 6.88 -5.93 -18.05
C GLU A 48 5.49 -5.42 -18.50
N VAL A 49 4.68 -4.96 -17.55
CA VAL A 49 3.27 -4.61 -17.80
C VAL A 49 3.07 -3.09 -17.81
N PHE A 50 3.50 -2.42 -16.73
CA PHE A 50 3.24 -0.99 -16.51
C PHE A 50 3.69 -0.07 -17.67
N PRO A 51 4.88 -0.24 -18.27
CA PRO A 51 5.36 0.66 -19.34
C PRO A 51 4.53 0.57 -20.63
N ARG A 52 3.68 -0.46 -20.75
CA ARG A 52 2.83 -0.69 -21.92
C ARG A 52 1.38 -0.28 -21.68
N LEU A 53 1.04 0.18 -20.46
CA LEU A 53 -0.32 0.59 -20.12
C LEU A 53 -0.67 1.95 -20.73
N THR A 54 -1.87 2.02 -21.28
CA THR A 54 -2.51 3.25 -21.74
C THR A 54 -3.81 3.46 -20.98
N GLY A 55 -4.38 4.67 -21.06
CA GLY A 55 -5.64 5.00 -20.38
C GLY A 55 -6.81 4.08 -20.78
N GLU A 56 -6.82 3.55 -22.00
CA GLU A 56 -7.84 2.64 -22.51
C GLU A 56 -7.86 1.28 -21.80
N ASN A 57 -6.77 0.92 -21.10
CA ASN A 57 -6.72 -0.33 -20.34
C ASN A 57 -7.51 -0.24 -19.02
N PHE A 58 -7.81 0.98 -18.55
CA PHE A 58 -8.53 1.17 -17.30
C PHE A 58 -10.03 1.01 -17.52
N ARG A 59 -10.66 0.26 -16.61
CA ARG A 59 -12.12 0.17 -16.55
C ARG A 59 -12.61 1.03 -15.40
N GLU A 60 -13.51 1.95 -15.69
CA GLU A 60 -14.25 2.65 -14.64
C GLU A 60 -15.08 1.64 -13.84
N LYS A 61 -14.97 1.71 -12.52
CA LYS A 61 -15.78 0.92 -11.59
C LYS A 61 -16.38 1.82 -10.52
N VAL A 62 -17.65 1.58 -10.24
CA VAL A 62 -18.32 2.11 -9.04
C VAL A 62 -17.83 1.30 -7.85
N VAL A 63 -17.34 2.00 -6.84
CA VAL A 63 -16.91 1.47 -5.55
C VAL A 63 -18.14 1.42 -4.66
N THR A 64 -18.67 0.23 -4.45
CA THR A 64 -19.86 0.01 -3.60
C THR A 64 -19.51 -0.07 -2.12
N GLU A 65 -18.27 -0.45 -1.81
CA GLU A 65 -17.76 -0.61 -0.44
C GLU A 65 -16.43 0.15 -0.33
N PRO A 66 -16.48 1.43 0.09
CA PRO A 66 -15.28 2.22 0.27
C PRO A 66 -14.49 1.69 1.47
N VAL A 67 -13.15 1.72 1.37
CA VAL A 67 -12.26 1.19 2.42
C VAL A 67 -11.66 2.39 3.14
N PRO A 68 -11.96 2.60 4.44
CA PRO A 68 -11.37 3.69 5.19
C PRO A 68 -9.85 3.59 5.18
N LEU A 69 -9.16 4.69 4.89
CA LEU A 69 -7.70 4.76 4.98
C LEU A 69 -7.21 4.41 6.38
N SER A 70 -7.96 4.83 7.41
CA SER A 70 -7.66 4.53 8.80
C SER A 70 -7.62 3.04 9.11
N ALA A 71 -8.42 2.21 8.42
CA ALA A 71 -8.51 0.78 8.67
C ALA A 71 -7.42 -0.06 7.97
N VAL A 72 -6.56 0.57 7.16
CA VAL A 72 -5.44 -0.13 6.51
C VAL A 72 -4.40 -0.48 7.56
N ILE A 73 -4.00 -1.75 7.65
CA ILE A 73 -2.96 -2.23 8.56
C ILE A 73 -1.63 -1.59 8.14
N ASN A 74 -0.93 -0.96 9.09
CA ASN A 74 0.40 -0.38 8.86
C ASN A 74 1.49 -1.41 9.18
N LEU A 75 2.76 -1.16 8.86
CA LEU A 75 3.89 -2.01 9.25
C LEU A 75 5.03 -1.21 9.93
N HIS A 76 4.72 -0.01 10.42
CA HIS A 76 5.68 0.92 11.02
C HIS A 76 5.10 1.66 12.23
N ASN A 77 5.90 1.75 13.29
CA ASN A 77 5.59 2.61 14.42
C ASN A 77 5.80 4.10 14.07
N ALA A 78 5.14 4.98 14.83
CA ALA A 78 5.24 6.43 14.65
C ALA A 78 6.69 6.97 14.73
N ASP A 79 7.56 6.35 15.53
CA ASP A 79 8.95 6.76 15.69
C ASP A 79 9.75 6.64 14.37
N GLU A 80 9.45 5.63 13.54
CA GLU A 80 10.05 5.45 12.21
C GLU A 80 9.58 6.53 11.24
N ILE A 81 8.32 6.94 11.33
CA ILE A 81 7.71 7.95 10.45
C ILE A 81 8.20 9.37 10.79
N ARG A 82 8.26 9.75 12.08
CA ARG A 82 8.63 11.12 12.51
C ARG A 82 10.01 11.54 12.01
N ARG A 83 10.93 10.59 11.83
CA ARG A 83 12.29 10.86 11.32
C ARG A 83 12.32 11.39 9.89
N ARG A 84 11.22 11.27 9.12
CA ARG A 84 11.08 11.77 7.74
C ARG A 84 9.90 12.72 7.56
N GLU A 85 9.50 13.41 8.63
CA GLU A 85 8.29 14.21 8.67
C GLU A 85 8.21 15.33 7.60
N THR A 86 9.33 15.99 7.27
CA THR A 86 9.38 17.04 6.24
C THR A 86 8.85 16.56 4.88
N SER A 87 9.12 15.30 4.53
CA SER A 87 8.66 14.71 3.27
C SER A 87 7.13 14.59 3.18
N ILE A 88 6.45 14.43 4.31
CA ILE A 88 4.98 14.29 4.36
C ILE A 88 4.32 15.63 4.03
N GLY A 89 4.89 16.75 4.48
CA GLY A 89 4.38 18.10 4.18
C GLY A 89 4.41 18.40 2.68
N GLU A 90 5.56 18.17 2.03
CA GLU A 90 5.72 18.35 0.58
C GLU A 90 4.77 17.45 -0.22
N MET A 91 4.62 16.19 0.20
CA MET A 91 3.67 15.26 -0.40
C MET A 91 2.22 15.76 -0.27
N ARG A 92 1.83 16.27 0.91
CA ARG A 92 0.49 16.84 1.14
C ARG A 92 0.23 18.03 0.23
N ASP A 93 1.16 18.96 0.14
CA ASP A 93 1.00 20.18 -0.66
C ASP A 93 0.88 19.82 -2.16
N LYS A 94 1.65 18.82 -2.62
CA LYS A 94 1.49 18.23 -3.97
C LYS A 94 0.08 17.65 -4.18
N ILE A 95 -0.47 16.97 -3.19
CA ILE A 95 -1.83 16.39 -3.29
C ILE A 95 -2.89 17.50 -3.31
N GLN A 96 -2.77 18.51 -2.45
CA GLN A 96 -3.73 19.62 -2.36
C GLN A 96 -3.76 20.51 -3.61
N SER A 97 -2.66 20.57 -4.35
CA SER A 97 -2.58 21.22 -5.67
C SER A 97 -3.11 20.35 -6.83
N GLY A 98 -3.71 19.18 -6.53
CA GLY A 98 -4.30 18.27 -7.51
C GLY A 98 -3.34 17.20 -8.05
N GLY A 99 -2.12 17.12 -7.53
CA GLY A 99 -1.13 16.12 -7.90
C GLY A 99 -1.29 14.79 -7.15
N HIS A 100 -0.42 13.84 -7.51
CA HIS A 100 -0.32 12.55 -6.84
C HIS A 100 1.11 12.19 -6.46
N VAL A 101 1.26 11.36 -5.43
CA VAL A 101 2.57 10.84 -5.01
C VAL A 101 2.85 9.54 -5.76
N LEU A 102 3.65 9.66 -6.81
CA LEU A 102 4.03 8.58 -7.72
C LEU A 102 5.56 8.39 -7.68
N MET A 103 6.01 7.20 -8.03
CA MET A 103 7.40 6.90 -8.34
C MET A 103 7.85 7.66 -9.61
N PRO A 104 9.17 7.79 -9.88
CA PRO A 104 9.68 8.53 -11.04
C PRO A 104 9.14 8.07 -12.41
N ASP A 105 8.76 6.79 -12.52
CA ASP A 105 8.15 6.20 -13.72
C ASP A 105 6.63 6.36 -13.78
N GLY A 106 6.01 6.98 -12.77
CA GLY A 106 4.57 7.18 -12.68
C GLY A 106 3.81 6.08 -11.91
N LEU A 107 4.48 5.03 -11.45
CA LEU A 107 3.83 3.97 -10.66
C LEU A 107 3.36 4.53 -9.30
N PRO A 108 2.19 4.15 -8.78
CA PRO A 108 1.78 4.61 -7.45
C PRO A 108 2.77 4.25 -6.35
N ASN A 109 3.00 5.19 -5.44
CA ASN A 109 3.92 4.93 -4.34
C ASN A 109 3.30 4.03 -3.25
N VAL A 110 1.97 3.98 -3.13
CA VAL A 110 1.26 3.14 -2.15
C VAL A 110 1.06 1.73 -2.70
N LYS A 111 1.55 0.72 -1.96
CA LYS A 111 1.37 -0.70 -2.29
C LYS A 111 0.69 -1.42 -1.13
N ILE A 112 -0.37 -2.13 -1.48
CA ILE A 112 -1.28 -2.81 -0.57
C ILE A 112 -1.28 -4.30 -0.86
N ALA A 113 -1.28 -5.13 0.17
CA ALA A 113 -1.52 -6.57 0.07
C ALA A 113 -2.81 -6.92 0.81
N LYS A 114 -3.59 -7.85 0.27
CA LYS A 114 -4.81 -8.35 0.92
C LYS A 114 -4.51 -9.61 1.72
N THR A 115 -4.98 -9.71 2.96
CA THR A 115 -4.86 -10.92 3.79
C THR A 115 -5.97 -11.92 3.46
N MET A 116 -5.80 -13.20 3.83
CA MET A 116 -6.88 -14.21 3.77
C MET A 116 -8.09 -13.88 4.64
N ARG A 117 -8.00 -12.87 5.53
CA ARG A 117 -9.10 -12.38 6.38
C ARG A 117 -9.77 -11.13 5.78
N ASP A 118 -9.52 -10.85 4.50
CA ASP A 118 -10.01 -9.67 3.77
C ASP A 118 -9.51 -8.32 4.30
N GLU A 119 -8.48 -8.28 5.15
CA GLU A 119 -7.85 -7.04 5.59
C GLU A 119 -6.84 -6.53 4.55
N LEU A 120 -6.55 -5.23 4.59
CA LEU A 120 -5.58 -4.59 3.69
C LEU A 120 -4.36 -4.14 4.48
N VAL A 121 -3.17 -4.53 4.02
CA VAL A 121 -1.88 -4.17 4.63
C VAL A 121 -1.14 -3.23 3.69
N CYS A 122 -0.81 -2.03 4.18
CA CYS A 122 0.14 -1.15 3.52
C CYS A 122 1.55 -1.68 3.77
N PHE A 123 2.23 -2.16 2.73
CA PHE A 123 3.58 -2.71 2.84
C PHE A 123 4.65 -1.82 2.21
N ASP A 124 4.24 -0.78 1.48
CA ASP A 124 5.11 0.29 1.01
C ASP A 124 4.26 1.55 0.74
N GLY A 125 4.87 2.72 0.96
CA GLY A 125 4.22 4.02 0.76
C GLY A 125 3.46 4.60 1.97
N HIS A 126 3.75 4.19 3.21
CA HIS A 126 3.07 4.70 4.42
C HIS A 126 3.10 6.23 4.54
N HIS A 127 4.23 6.87 4.24
CA HIS A 127 4.36 8.33 4.24
C HIS A 127 3.43 8.99 3.22
N SER A 128 3.29 8.39 2.03
CA SER A 128 2.35 8.86 1.01
C SER A 128 0.91 8.70 1.47
N LEU A 129 0.57 7.57 2.10
CA LEU A 129 -0.76 7.32 2.63
C LEU A 129 -1.15 8.31 3.73
N LEU A 130 -0.22 8.61 4.65
CA LEU A 130 -0.39 9.68 5.66
C LEU A 130 -0.55 11.06 5.02
N ALA A 131 0.20 11.37 3.95
CA ALA A 131 0.05 12.63 3.24
C ALA A 131 -1.34 12.77 2.58
N TYR A 132 -1.89 11.69 2.02
CA TYR A 132 -3.27 11.67 1.52
C TYR A 132 -4.29 11.88 2.63
N MET A 133 -4.12 11.24 3.79
CA MET A 133 -4.98 11.45 4.97
C MET A 133 -4.92 12.92 5.44
N LEU A 134 -3.72 13.51 5.54
CA LEU A 134 -3.53 14.92 5.85
C LEU A 134 -4.15 15.87 4.82
N ALA A 135 -4.17 15.47 3.54
CA ALA A 135 -4.83 16.22 2.48
C ALA A 135 -6.36 16.05 2.48
N GLY A 136 -6.92 15.35 3.48
CA GLY A 136 -8.36 15.20 3.68
C GLY A 136 -8.97 13.96 3.02
N LYS A 137 -8.16 13.07 2.41
CA LYS A 137 -8.67 11.81 1.85
C LYS A 137 -9.07 10.87 2.97
N ARG A 138 -10.19 10.17 2.79
CA ARG A 138 -10.77 9.28 3.81
C ARG A 138 -10.76 7.83 3.38
N TYR A 139 -10.77 7.57 2.08
CA TYR A 139 -10.92 6.23 1.53
C TYR A 139 -9.78 5.86 0.56
N LEU A 140 -9.40 4.59 0.54
CA LEU A 140 -8.29 4.07 -0.25
C LEU A 140 -8.49 4.27 -1.76
N GLN A 141 -9.74 4.32 -2.23
CA GLN A 141 -10.08 4.48 -3.64
C GLN A 141 -9.83 5.91 -4.15
N GLU A 142 -9.65 6.87 -3.24
CA GLU A 142 -9.23 8.24 -3.54
C GLU A 142 -7.71 8.35 -3.74
N VAL A 143 -6.96 7.27 -3.45
CA VAL A 143 -5.50 7.21 -3.46
C VAL A 143 -5.05 6.31 -4.61
N PRO A 144 -4.16 6.77 -5.51
CA PRO A 144 -3.51 5.88 -6.46
C PRO A 144 -2.72 4.81 -5.71
N HIS A 145 -2.99 3.54 -5.98
CA HIS A 145 -2.31 2.43 -5.30
C HIS A 145 -2.23 1.18 -6.17
N LEU A 146 -1.26 0.33 -5.83
CA LEU A 146 -1.21 -1.04 -6.30
C LEU A 146 -1.74 -1.98 -5.22
N MET A 147 -2.60 -2.90 -5.58
CA MET A 147 -3.07 -3.97 -4.69
C MET A 147 -2.64 -5.33 -5.22
N VAL A 148 -1.99 -6.12 -4.37
CA VAL A 148 -1.56 -7.49 -4.64
C VAL A 148 -2.50 -8.46 -3.94
N THR A 149 -2.97 -9.46 -4.68
CA THR A 149 -3.89 -10.52 -4.24
C THR A 149 -3.48 -11.86 -4.87
N GLY A 150 -4.06 -12.97 -4.40
CA GLY A 150 -4.01 -14.26 -5.10
C GLY A 150 -4.65 -14.18 -6.50
N GLU A 151 -4.46 -15.19 -7.35
CA GLU A 151 -4.92 -15.20 -8.75
C GLU A 151 -6.42 -14.86 -8.88
N SER A 152 -7.25 -15.41 -7.98
CA SER A 152 -8.70 -15.21 -8.01
C SER A 152 -9.14 -13.89 -7.37
N GLY A 153 -8.21 -13.12 -6.81
CA GLY A 153 -8.48 -11.93 -6.00
C GLY A 153 -8.68 -12.23 -4.50
N ASP A 154 -8.42 -13.47 -4.11
CA ASP A 154 -8.30 -13.96 -2.75
C ASP A 154 -7.09 -13.33 -2.02
N GLY A 155 -7.09 -13.46 -0.70
CA GLY A 155 -6.00 -12.96 0.14
C GLY A 155 -4.71 -13.77 0.00
N LEU A 156 -3.62 -13.20 0.49
CA LEU A 156 -2.33 -13.87 0.63
C LEU A 156 -2.23 -14.54 2.00
N ARG A 157 -1.45 -15.63 2.07
CA ARG A 157 -1.22 -16.36 3.33
C ARG A 157 -0.34 -15.53 4.27
N ASP A 158 -0.49 -15.72 5.58
CA ASP A 158 0.25 -14.96 6.60
C ASP A 158 1.78 -15.06 6.41
N GLU A 159 2.30 -16.19 5.94
CA GLU A 159 3.72 -16.40 5.66
C GLU A 159 4.25 -15.48 4.54
N GLU A 160 3.41 -15.09 3.59
CA GLU A 160 3.81 -14.19 2.50
C GLU A 160 4.06 -12.75 2.99
N PHE A 161 3.58 -12.40 4.19
CA PHE A 161 3.82 -11.10 4.83
C PHE A 161 5.14 -11.08 5.61
N HIS A 162 5.77 -12.22 5.86
CA HIS A 162 7.02 -12.28 6.64
C HIS A 162 8.18 -11.60 5.90
N VAL A 163 8.13 -11.57 4.57
CA VAL A 163 9.13 -10.90 3.72
C VAL A 163 9.29 -9.40 4.05
N PHE A 164 8.25 -8.75 4.56
CA PHE A 164 8.29 -7.33 4.93
C PHE A 164 9.26 -7.04 6.08
N PHE A 165 9.69 -8.08 6.79
CA PHE A 165 10.62 -8.00 7.90
C PHE A 165 12.05 -8.40 7.50
N GLY A 166 12.32 -8.58 6.20
CA GLY A 166 13.65 -8.83 5.66
C GLY A 166 14.35 -10.02 6.31
N GLU A 167 15.57 -9.81 6.80
CA GLU A 167 16.35 -10.86 7.47
C GLU A 167 15.69 -11.44 8.74
N HIS A 168 14.66 -10.75 9.28
CA HIS A 168 13.92 -11.20 10.45
C HIS A 168 12.72 -12.10 10.13
N GLU A 169 12.41 -12.35 8.85
CA GLU A 169 11.30 -13.23 8.44
C GLU A 169 11.32 -14.56 9.20
N LYS A 170 12.51 -15.13 9.42
CA LYS A 170 12.72 -16.44 10.05
C LYS A 170 12.38 -16.47 11.54
N LYS A 171 12.23 -15.29 12.16
CA LYS A 171 11.79 -15.13 13.55
C LYS A 171 10.27 -15.17 13.67
N LEU A 172 9.55 -15.03 12.55
CA LEU A 172 8.10 -15.00 12.49
C LEU A 172 7.54 -16.38 12.16
N ARG A 173 6.33 -16.66 12.66
CA ARG A 173 5.60 -17.91 12.40
C ARG A 173 4.11 -17.62 12.30
N GLY A 174 3.44 -18.21 11.31
CA GLY A 174 2.01 -18.00 11.07
C GLY A 174 1.64 -16.52 11.08
N SER A 175 0.60 -16.15 11.83
CA SER A 175 0.15 -14.76 11.97
C SER A 175 1.00 -13.89 12.92
N GLY A 176 2.15 -14.38 13.41
CA GLY A 176 2.99 -13.68 14.38
C GLY A 176 3.55 -12.34 13.88
N TRP A 177 3.65 -12.15 12.55
CA TRP A 177 4.05 -10.89 11.93
C TRP A 177 3.19 -9.70 12.36
N ARG A 178 1.93 -9.95 12.76
CA ARG A 178 1.00 -8.91 13.23
C ARG A 178 1.43 -8.25 14.53
N ASN A 179 2.23 -8.92 15.34
CA ASN A 179 2.69 -8.35 16.62
C ASN A 179 3.89 -7.43 16.46
N TYR A 180 4.42 -7.30 15.23
CA TYR A 180 5.66 -6.60 14.97
C TYR A 180 5.52 -5.55 13.87
N THR A 181 6.46 -4.60 13.91
CA THR A 181 6.76 -3.63 12.86
C THR A 181 8.26 -3.66 12.57
N ILE A 182 8.67 -3.10 11.44
CA ILE A 182 10.08 -2.98 11.08
C ILE A 182 10.52 -1.52 11.12
N SER A 183 11.66 -1.26 11.75
CA SER A 183 12.30 0.06 11.85
C SER A 183 13.61 0.02 11.06
N TRP A 184 13.57 0.49 9.82
CA TRP A 184 14.74 0.46 8.94
C TRP A 184 15.81 1.49 9.32
N THR A 185 15.47 2.41 10.23
CA THR A 185 16.44 3.38 10.77
C THR A 185 17.25 2.85 11.95
N ASN A 186 16.83 1.73 12.56
CA ASN A 186 17.59 1.06 13.61
C ASN A 186 18.68 0.15 13.02
N PRO A 187 19.74 -0.18 13.80
CA PRO A 187 20.71 -1.19 13.40
C PRO A 187 20.03 -2.57 13.25
N PRO A 188 20.55 -3.47 12.37
CA PRO A 188 19.92 -4.74 12.02
C PRO A 188 19.42 -5.57 13.21
N ASP A 189 20.19 -5.67 14.30
CA ASP A 189 19.82 -6.43 15.49
C ASP A 189 18.60 -5.86 16.26
N ARG A 190 18.16 -4.64 15.93
CA ARG A 190 17.08 -3.89 16.59
C ARG A 190 16.01 -3.36 15.63
N GLN A 191 15.95 -3.83 14.38
CA GLN A 191 14.94 -3.37 13.43
C GLN A 191 13.56 -3.96 13.71
N LEU A 192 13.49 -5.21 14.18
CA LEU A 192 12.23 -5.82 14.57
C LEU A 192 11.74 -5.24 15.90
N GLU A 193 10.62 -4.52 15.87
CA GLU A 193 10.02 -3.88 17.03
C GLU A 193 8.64 -4.44 17.32
N GLU A 194 8.24 -4.47 18.60
CA GLU A 194 6.84 -4.69 18.94
C GLU A 194 5.97 -3.58 18.35
N ARG A 195 4.83 -3.98 17.81
CA ARG A 195 3.86 -3.08 17.20
C ARG A 195 3.18 -2.24 18.27
N LYS A 196 3.18 -0.92 18.07
CA LYS A 196 2.49 0.05 18.94
C LYS A 196 1.23 0.64 18.31
N GLN A 197 1.15 0.66 16.98
CA GLN A 197 -0.01 1.13 16.22
C GLN A 197 -0.45 0.04 15.26
N GLU A 198 -1.72 -0.35 15.30
CA GLU A 198 -2.25 -1.48 14.52
C GLU A 198 -2.54 -1.11 13.07
N ASP A 199 -3.10 0.08 12.87
CA ASP A 199 -3.57 0.57 11.58
C ASP A 199 -3.07 1.99 11.28
N MET A 200 -3.40 2.49 10.09
CA MET A 200 -3.02 3.84 9.66
C MET A 200 -3.73 4.93 10.46
N GLY A 201 -4.91 4.66 11.04
CA GLY A 201 -5.64 5.59 11.89
C GLY A 201 -4.90 5.85 13.20
N GLU A 202 -4.53 4.78 13.92
CA GLU A 202 -3.71 4.87 15.13
C GLU A 202 -2.35 5.52 14.84
N LEU A 203 -1.71 5.16 13.73
CA LEU A 203 -0.46 5.77 13.29
C LEU A 203 -0.61 7.27 13.04
N PHE A 204 -1.68 7.68 12.35
CA PHE A 204 -1.98 9.08 12.08
C PHE A 204 -2.24 9.88 13.36
N SER A 205 -3.04 9.34 14.28
CA SER A 205 -3.31 9.94 15.59
C SER A 205 -2.04 10.06 16.44
N ALA A 206 -1.19 9.03 16.46
CA ALA A 206 0.08 9.05 17.21
C ALA A 206 1.05 10.13 16.72
N LEU A 207 0.95 10.58 15.47
CA LEU A 207 1.74 11.69 14.94
C LEU A 207 1.18 13.07 15.33
N GLY A 208 0.06 13.14 16.03
CA GLY A 208 -0.60 14.40 16.41
C GLY A 208 -1.20 15.13 15.20
N LYS A 209 -1.61 14.39 14.17
CA LYS A 209 -1.99 14.92 12.86
C LYS A 209 -3.49 15.02 12.58
N GLY A 210 -4.33 14.91 13.62
CA GLY A 210 -5.80 14.98 13.54
C GLY A 210 -6.40 16.31 13.93
#